data_AF-A0A8T4QVN9-F1
#
_entry.id   AF-A0A8T4QVN9-F1
#
_cell.length_a   1.000
_cell.length_b   1.000
_cell.length_c   1.000
_cell.angle_alpha   90.00
_cell.angle_beta   90.00
_cell.angle_gamma   90.00
#
_symmetry.space_group_name_H-M   'P 1'
#
loop_
_entity.id
_entity.type
_entity.pdbx_description
1 polymer ?
#
loop_
_entity_poly.entity_id
_entity_poly.type
_entity_poly.pdbx_seq_one_letter_code
_entity_poly.pdbx_strand_id
1 'polypeptide(L)'
;YGKPLADETQLLELKPQDLVLPGNASLGEESAKVSLFKISKFIDELLVKLYGQRSFYSLKTEDDVIGCLVVGLAPHTSAGILGRVIGFSQTQCMLAHPLFHAAMRRDADGDESCVMLLMDSLLNFSRQYLPNKRGARTMDAPLVLTARLIPSEVDDLAFRFDVSWQYPLKLYRAAAEYRLPWEVKVPLMGDYLGTERQYEGYGYTHLLSGINIGLNSSAYKTLPSMEEKLKGQMAIAEKVRAVDQAEVARLVIEKHFIKDIKGNLRKFSVQQFRCVNCNRKFRRPPLIGRCDKCDGKLIFTISHGSIVKYLEPAISLANKYHVSPYLRQTLDLTRRHVDEVFGQDKEKQTGLGAWFG
;
A
#
# COMPACT_ATOMS: atom_id res chain seq x y z
N TYR A 1 25.85 -1.56 24.70
CA TYR A 1 26.22 -2.24 23.44
C TYR A 1 27.40 -3.16 23.67
N GLY A 2 27.54 -4.23 22.88
CA GLY A 2 28.71 -5.13 22.93
C GLY A 2 28.83 -6.05 24.15
N LYS A 3 27.76 -6.16 24.95
CA LYS A 3 27.69 -7.14 26.05
C LYS A 3 27.21 -8.49 25.49
N PRO A 4 27.64 -9.64 26.06
CA PRO A 4 27.10 -10.94 25.67
C PRO A 4 25.59 -10.98 25.88
N LEU A 5 24.88 -11.62 24.95
CA LEU A 5 23.44 -11.82 25.03
C LEU A 5 23.12 -12.71 26.24
N ALA A 6 22.41 -12.15 27.21
CA ALA A 6 22.08 -12.81 28.47
C ALA A 6 20.60 -12.63 28.88
N ASP A 7 19.91 -11.65 28.30
CA ASP A 7 18.54 -11.28 28.66
C ASP A 7 17.76 -10.90 27.40
N GLU A 8 16.49 -11.29 27.33
CA GLU A 8 15.58 -11.05 26.20
C GLU A 8 15.25 -9.55 26.02
N THR A 9 15.42 -8.74 27.07
CA THR A 9 15.21 -7.29 27.03
C THR A 9 16.39 -6.52 26.46
N GLN A 10 17.51 -7.21 26.17
CA GLN A 10 18.69 -6.57 25.61
C GLN A 10 18.45 -6.15 24.17
N LEU A 11 18.81 -4.90 23.87
CA LEU A 11 18.75 -4.38 22.53
C LEU A 11 19.92 -4.92 21.70
N LEU A 12 19.57 -5.54 20.56
CA LEU A 12 20.49 -6.12 19.59
C LEU A 12 20.48 -5.32 18.29
N GLU A 13 21.63 -5.27 17.63
CA GLU A 13 21.73 -4.70 16.30
C GLU A 13 21.18 -5.68 15.26
N LEU A 14 20.28 -5.21 14.40
CA LEU A 14 19.78 -6.01 13.29
C LEU A 14 20.86 -6.13 12.21
N LYS A 15 21.23 -7.35 11.83
CA LYS A 15 22.20 -7.54 10.74
C LYS A 15 21.58 -7.18 9.38
N PRO A 16 22.39 -6.74 8.39
CA PRO A 16 21.89 -6.14 7.15
C PRO A 16 20.92 -6.97 6.30
N GLN A 17 20.99 -8.30 6.37
CA GLN A 17 20.14 -9.21 5.58
C GLN A 17 19.14 -9.99 6.44
N ASP A 18 18.98 -9.62 7.72
CA ASP A 18 17.98 -10.21 8.60
C ASP A 18 16.66 -9.42 8.53
N LEU A 19 15.56 -10.15 8.53
CA LEU A 19 14.21 -9.63 8.32
C LEU A 19 13.28 -10.04 9.45
N VAL A 20 12.46 -9.08 9.89
CA VAL A 20 11.32 -9.33 10.79
C VAL A 20 10.03 -9.08 9.99
N LEU A 21 9.27 -10.16 9.77
CA LEU A 21 8.10 -10.16 8.89
C LEU A 21 6.79 -9.86 9.64
N PRO A 22 5.72 -9.43 8.96
CA PRO A 22 4.43 -9.21 9.60
C PRO A 22 3.77 -10.55 10.00
N GLY A 23 3.58 -10.75 11.30
CA GLY A 23 3.04 -11.97 11.90
C GLY A 23 1.54 -11.90 12.25
N ASN A 24 0.93 -10.72 12.23
CA ASN A 24 -0.49 -10.57 12.58
C ASN A 24 -1.38 -10.63 11.35
N ALA A 25 -2.46 -11.40 11.43
CA ALA A 25 -3.52 -11.39 10.43
C ALA A 25 -4.39 -10.14 10.60
N SER A 26 -4.86 -9.55 9.50
CA SER A 26 -5.79 -8.43 9.57
C SER A 26 -6.86 -8.58 8.50
N LEU A 27 -8.13 -8.44 8.89
CA LEU A 27 -9.27 -8.30 7.95
C LEU A 27 -9.29 -9.36 6.83
N GLY A 28 -9.09 -10.63 7.17
CA GLY A 28 -9.13 -11.73 6.21
C GLY A 28 -7.83 -11.95 5.41
N GLU A 29 -6.79 -11.14 5.64
CA GLU A 29 -5.44 -11.39 5.13
C GLU A 29 -4.72 -12.40 6.04
N GLU A 30 -4.14 -13.43 5.44
CA GLU A 30 -3.27 -14.38 6.14
C GLU A 30 -1.96 -13.70 6.55
N SER A 31 -1.41 -14.06 7.72
CA SER A 31 -0.12 -13.54 8.14
C SER A 31 1.01 -14.12 7.30
N ALA A 32 2.13 -13.40 7.17
CA ALA A 32 3.29 -13.90 6.43
C ALA A 32 3.81 -15.22 7.03
N LYS A 33 3.69 -15.37 8.35
CA LYS A 33 4.02 -16.59 9.09
C LYS A 33 3.25 -17.80 8.56
N VAL A 34 1.92 -17.68 8.46
CA VAL A 34 1.03 -18.75 7.98
C VAL A 34 1.26 -19.02 6.50
N SER A 35 1.36 -17.97 5.67
CA SER A 35 1.54 -18.12 4.23
C SER A 35 2.86 -18.78 3.89
N LEU A 36 3.97 -18.38 4.52
CA LEU A 36 5.28 -18.99 4.28
C LEU A 36 5.32 -20.45 4.76
N PHE A 37 4.69 -20.78 5.88
CA PHE A 37 4.57 -22.16 6.35
C PHE A 37 3.76 -23.03 5.36
N LYS A 38 2.67 -22.52 4.80
CA LYS A 38 1.92 -23.25 3.76
C LYS A 38 2.75 -23.47 2.49
N ILE A 39 3.50 -22.46 2.06
CA ILE A 39 4.41 -22.57 0.91
C ILE A 39 5.50 -23.61 1.20
N SER A 40 6.07 -23.64 2.42
CA SER A 40 7.09 -24.64 2.76
C SER A 40 6.53 -26.07 2.66
N LYS A 41 5.29 -26.30 3.09
CA LYS A 41 4.59 -27.58 2.94
C LYS A 41 4.36 -27.95 1.49
N PHE A 42 3.93 -26.99 0.68
CA PHE A 42 3.80 -27.18 -0.76
C PHE A 42 5.14 -27.60 -1.40
N ILE A 43 6.24 -26.93 -1.05
CA ILE A 43 7.58 -27.28 -1.57
C ILE A 43 8.03 -28.67 -1.13
N ASP A 44 7.80 -29.04 0.14
CA ASP A 44 8.14 -30.39 0.61
C ASP A 44 7.32 -31.46 -0.12
N GLU A 45 6.01 -31.26 -0.30
CA GLU A 45 5.17 -32.17 -1.07
C GLU A 45 5.59 -32.25 -2.54
N LEU A 46 5.94 -31.12 -3.15
CA LEU A 46 6.44 -31.05 -4.52
C LEU A 46 7.74 -31.85 -4.67
N LEU A 47 8.69 -31.70 -3.74
CA LEU A 47 9.95 -32.44 -3.74
C LEU A 47 9.73 -33.95 -3.61
N VAL A 48 8.87 -34.38 -2.68
CA VAL A 48 8.61 -35.80 -2.42
C VAL A 48 7.79 -36.44 -3.55
N LYS A 49 6.65 -35.84 -3.91
CA LYS A 49 5.67 -36.47 -4.83
C LYS A 49 6.05 -36.31 -6.29
N LEU A 50 6.58 -35.16 -6.70
CA LEU A 50 6.90 -34.89 -8.11
C LEU A 50 8.36 -35.21 -8.44
N TYR A 51 9.30 -34.79 -7.59
CA TYR A 51 10.73 -34.94 -7.88
C TYR A 51 11.37 -36.19 -7.27
N GLY A 52 10.66 -36.95 -6.42
CA GLY A 52 11.18 -38.14 -5.75
C GLY A 52 12.37 -37.85 -4.80
N GLN A 53 12.47 -36.61 -4.32
CA GLN A 53 13.53 -36.16 -3.41
C GLN A 53 13.06 -36.14 -1.96
N ARG A 54 14.01 -36.05 -1.03
CA ARG A 54 13.68 -35.78 0.39
C ARG A 54 13.07 -34.40 0.57
N SER A 55 12.21 -34.24 1.57
CA SER A 55 11.70 -32.93 2.00
C SER A 55 12.86 -32.00 2.40
N PHE A 56 12.70 -30.71 2.15
CA PHE A 56 13.74 -29.71 2.40
C PHE A 56 13.49 -28.97 3.71
N TYR A 57 12.32 -28.34 3.88
CA TYR A 57 12.03 -27.53 5.04
C TYR A 57 11.62 -28.40 6.24
N SER A 58 10.69 -29.34 6.02
CA SER A 58 10.15 -30.24 7.04
C SER A 58 9.66 -29.53 8.32
N LEU A 59 9.14 -28.30 8.17
CA LEU A 59 8.67 -27.46 9.29
C LEU A 59 7.50 -28.14 10.01
N LYS A 60 7.48 -28.14 11.34
CA LYS A 60 6.37 -28.70 12.12
C LYS A 60 5.37 -27.62 12.53
N THR A 61 5.89 -26.46 12.90
CA THR A 61 5.11 -25.32 13.35
C THR A 61 5.36 -24.10 12.48
N GLU A 62 4.45 -23.13 12.56
CA GLU A 62 4.58 -21.86 11.85
C GLU A 62 5.80 -21.03 12.34
N ASP A 63 6.27 -21.24 13.58
CA ASP A 63 7.46 -20.56 14.12
C ASP A 63 8.76 -21.11 13.54
N ASP A 64 8.75 -22.33 12.99
CA ASP A 64 9.93 -22.94 12.37
C ASP A 64 10.34 -22.23 11.05
N VAL A 65 9.54 -21.27 10.57
CA VAL A 65 9.91 -20.39 9.45
C VAL A 65 11.11 -19.50 9.82
N ILE A 66 11.35 -19.26 11.11
CA ILE A 66 12.54 -18.53 11.58
C ILE A 66 13.81 -19.28 11.19
N GLY A 67 14.75 -18.57 10.58
CA GLY A 67 15.99 -19.11 10.01
C GLY A 67 15.89 -19.46 8.53
N CYS A 68 14.68 -19.53 7.95
CA CYS A 68 14.53 -19.77 6.52
C CYS A 68 15.07 -18.59 5.70
N LEU A 69 15.70 -18.92 4.56
CA LEU A 69 16.13 -17.94 3.58
C LEU A 69 14.97 -17.55 2.66
N VAL A 70 14.85 -16.25 2.43
CA VAL A 70 13.84 -15.65 1.57
C VAL A 70 14.50 -14.76 0.53
N VAL A 71 13.79 -14.53 -0.56
CA VAL A 71 14.14 -13.58 -1.60
C VAL A 71 13.21 -12.38 -1.44
N GLY A 72 13.78 -11.22 -1.10
CA GLY A 72 13.11 -9.93 -1.19
C GLY A 72 13.17 -9.42 -2.62
N LEU A 73 12.02 -9.05 -3.19
CA LEU A 73 11.93 -8.49 -4.53
C LEU A 73 11.00 -7.29 -4.56
N ALA A 74 11.50 -6.17 -5.08
CA ALA A 74 10.71 -4.99 -5.30
C ALA A 74 9.97 -5.05 -6.65
N PRO A 75 8.70 -4.60 -6.70
CA PRO A 75 8.08 -4.18 -7.96
C PRO A 75 9.00 -3.30 -8.80
N HIS A 76 8.91 -3.43 -10.12
CA HIS A 76 9.71 -2.77 -11.15
C HIS A 76 11.20 -3.12 -11.15
N THR A 77 11.61 -4.15 -10.39
CA THR A 77 13.00 -4.65 -10.38
C THR A 77 13.06 -6.12 -10.81
N SER A 78 14.27 -6.60 -11.09
CA SER A 78 14.52 -8.01 -11.44
C SER A 78 15.72 -8.64 -10.72
N ALA A 79 16.32 -7.90 -9.80
CA ALA A 79 17.35 -8.41 -8.90
C ALA A 79 16.72 -8.65 -7.53
N GLY A 80 16.57 -9.92 -7.16
CA GLY A 80 16.11 -10.31 -5.82
C GLY A 80 17.28 -10.30 -4.83
N ILE A 81 17.03 -9.98 -3.58
CA ILE A 81 18.05 -9.99 -2.52
C ILE A 81 17.74 -11.07 -1.53
N LEU A 82 18.78 -11.84 -1.20
CA LEU A 82 18.67 -12.88 -0.20
C LEU A 82 18.57 -12.25 1.19
N GLY A 83 17.57 -12.67 1.95
CA GLY A 83 17.41 -12.33 3.36
C GLY A 83 17.14 -13.57 4.20
N ARG A 84 17.24 -13.43 5.51
CA ARG A 84 16.92 -14.47 6.48
C ARG A 84 15.82 -13.97 7.41
N VAL A 85 14.79 -14.80 7.60
CA VAL A 85 13.73 -14.48 8.57
C VAL A 85 14.26 -14.73 9.97
N ILE A 86 14.23 -13.73 10.85
CA ILE A 86 14.68 -13.87 12.25
C ILE A 86 13.53 -13.74 13.27
N GLY A 87 12.34 -13.36 12.81
CA GLY A 87 11.19 -13.23 13.68
C GLY A 87 9.99 -12.60 13.00
N PHE A 88 8.93 -12.40 13.79
CA PHE A 88 7.70 -11.79 13.33
C PHE A 88 7.27 -10.65 14.26
N SER A 89 6.75 -9.57 13.68
CA SER A 89 6.16 -8.44 14.41
C SER A 89 4.63 -8.47 14.33
N GLN A 90 3.95 -7.78 15.24
CA GLN A 90 2.50 -7.59 15.15
C GLN A 90 2.10 -6.49 14.16
N THR A 91 3.08 -5.76 13.63
CA THR A 91 2.87 -4.73 12.63
C THR A 91 2.57 -5.35 11.26
N GLN A 92 2.01 -4.56 10.35
CA GLN A 92 1.76 -4.97 8.96
C GLN A 92 2.96 -4.72 8.03
N CYS A 93 4.07 -4.23 8.55
CA CYS A 93 5.22 -3.85 7.75
C CYS A 93 6.30 -4.93 7.79
N MET A 94 7.05 -5.05 6.70
CA MET A 94 8.32 -5.77 6.68
C MET A 94 9.39 -4.86 7.31
N LEU A 95 9.95 -5.29 8.44
CA LEU A 95 11.03 -4.58 9.11
C LEU A 95 12.36 -5.20 8.68
N ALA A 96 13.23 -4.38 8.10
CA ALA A 96 14.56 -4.78 7.68
C ALA A 96 15.57 -3.66 7.95
N HIS A 97 16.84 -4.00 7.85
CA HIS A 97 17.90 -3.00 7.87
C HIS A 97 17.74 -2.02 6.67
N PRO A 98 17.99 -0.71 6.80
CA PRO A 98 17.84 0.25 5.71
C PRO A 98 18.59 -0.14 4.44
N LEU A 99 19.81 -0.67 4.58
CA LEU A 99 20.57 -1.22 3.46
C LEU A 99 19.81 -2.30 2.67
N PHE A 100 19.01 -3.15 3.33
CA PHE A 100 18.22 -4.18 2.65
C PHE A 100 17.15 -3.56 1.74
N HIS A 101 16.42 -2.55 2.26
CA HIS A 101 15.43 -1.80 1.48
C HIS A 101 16.09 -1.06 0.31
N ALA A 102 17.21 -0.37 0.55
CA ALA A 102 17.94 0.33 -0.50
C ALA A 102 18.53 -0.62 -1.55
N ALA A 103 19.00 -1.79 -1.14
CA ALA A 103 19.46 -2.81 -2.07
C ALA A 103 18.30 -3.27 -2.97
N MET A 104 17.09 -3.41 -2.43
CA MET A 104 15.88 -3.70 -3.22
C MET A 104 15.41 -2.51 -4.06
N ARG A 105 16.12 -1.37 -4.05
CA ARG A 105 15.73 -0.11 -4.69
C ARG A 105 14.42 0.44 -4.16
N ARG A 106 14.27 0.46 -2.83
CA ARG A 106 13.14 1.05 -2.12
C ARG A 106 13.54 2.34 -1.41
N ASP A 107 12.71 3.35 -1.59
CA ASP A 107 12.84 4.66 -0.97
C ASP A 107 12.19 4.66 0.43
N ALA A 108 11.32 3.67 0.69
CA ALA A 108 10.62 3.46 1.96
C ALA A 108 9.68 4.62 2.35
N ASP A 109 9.10 5.30 1.36
CA ASP A 109 8.12 6.38 1.51
C ASP A 109 6.65 5.91 1.38
N GLY A 110 6.42 4.61 1.59
CA GLY A 110 5.13 3.94 1.37
C GLY A 110 5.19 2.78 0.37
N ASP A 111 6.40 2.39 -0.03
CA ASP A 111 6.67 1.28 -0.93
C ASP A 111 6.20 -0.10 -0.41
N GLU A 112 5.74 -0.92 -1.35
CA GLU A 112 5.45 -2.33 -1.11
C GLU A 112 6.57 -3.22 -1.69
N SER A 113 6.81 -4.37 -1.08
CA SER A 113 7.80 -5.36 -1.53
C SER A 113 7.28 -6.77 -1.35
N CYS A 114 7.78 -7.68 -2.19
CA CYS A 114 7.45 -9.10 -2.15
C CYS A 114 8.54 -9.87 -1.41
N VAL A 115 8.12 -10.90 -0.66
CA VAL A 115 9.00 -11.86 -0.01
C VAL A 115 8.58 -13.25 -0.46
N MET A 116 9.52 -14.01 -0.99
CA MET A 116 9.32 -15.40 -1.44
C MET A 116 10.29 -16.32 -0.73
N LEU A 117 9.90 -17.57 -0.47
CA LEU A 117 10.86 -18.56 0.01
C LEU A 117 11.93 -18.83 -1.05
N LEU A 118 13.19 -18.99 -0.64
CA LEU A 118 14.29 -19.20 -1.58
C LEU A 118 14.07 -20.46 -2.43
N MET A 119 13.75 -21.59 -1.80
CA MET A 119 13.58 -22.84 -2.53
C MET A 119 12.39 -22.80 -3.50
N ASP A 120 11.33 -22.07 -3.15
CA ASP A 120 10.19 -21.85 -4.03
C ASP A 120 10.59 -21.06 -5.27
N SER A 121 11.35 -19.97 -5.08
CA SER A 121 11.89 -19.16 -6.17
C SER A 121 12.83 -19.96 -7.08
N LEU A 122 13.57 -20.94 -6.55
CA LEU A 122 14.49 -21.76 -7.35
C LEU A 122 13.78 -22.85 -8.15
N LEU A 123 12.78 -23.52 -7.56
CA LEU A 123 12.08 -24.64 -8.19
C LEU A 123 11.01 -24.20 -9.19
N ASN A 124 10.24 -23.16 -8.83
CA ASN A 124 9.00 -22.83 -9.54
C ASN A 124 9.17 -21.65 -10.52
N PHE A 125 10.33 -21.01 -10.51
CA PHE A 125 10.63 -19.96 -11.48
C PHE A 125 11.15 -20.52 -12.80
N SER A 126 10.59 -20.03 -13.91
CA SER A 126 11.17 -20.23 -15.24
C SER A 126 10.92 -19.00 -16.10
N ARG A 127 11.94 -18.59 -16.85
CA ARG A 127 11.83 -17.49 -17.84
C ARG A 127 10.82 -17.79 -18.94
N GLN A 128 10.43 -19.06 -19.13
CA GLN A 128 9.42 -19.47 -20.11
C GLN A 128 8.00 -19.06 -19.70
N TYR A 129 7.75 -18.87 -18.41
CA TYR A 129 6.44 -18.42 -17.90
C TYR A 129 6.28 -16.90 -17.98
N LEU A 130 7.36 -16.17 -18.26
CA LEU A 130 7.31 -14.71 -18.33
C LEU A 130 6.54 -14.25 -19.57
N PRO A 131 5.66 -13.24 -19.44
CA PRO A 131 4.84 -12.75 -20.53
C PRO A 131 5.72 -12.15 -21.65
N ASN A 132 5.43 -12.53 -22.90
CA ASN A 132 6.19 -12.09 -24.08
C ASN A 132 5.86 -10.64 -24.55
N LYS A 133 5.20 -9.82 -23.74
CA LYS A 133 4.91 -8.41 -24.04
C LYS A 133 6.07 -7.52 -23.56
N ARG A 134 6.34 -6.40 -24.26
CA ARG A 134 7.40 -5.45 -23.89
C ARG A 134 7.23 -4.96 -22.44
N GLY A 135 8.32 -4.89 -21.70
CA GLY A 135 8.37 -4.45 -20.29
C GLY A 135 8.04 -5.54 -19.25
N ALA A 136 7.09 -6.43 -19.55
CA ALA A 136 6.64 -7.44 -18.60
C ALA A 136 7.59 -8.66 -18.48
N ARG A 137 8.54 -8.82 -19.41
CA ARG A 137 9.49 -9.94 -19.40
C ARG A 137 10.71 -9.73 -18.48
N THR A 138 10.98 -8.48 -18.10
CA THR A 138 12.25 -8.08 -17.45
C THR A 138 12.06 -7.42 -16.10
N MET A 139 10.82 -7.32 -15.63
CA MET A 139 10.45 -6.70 -14.35
C MET A 139 9.60 -7.68 -13.54
N ASP A 140 9.58 -7.50 -12.23
CA ASP A 140 8.73 -8.23 -11.28
C ASP A 140 9.02 -9.73 -11.18
N ALA A 141 10.23 -10.15 -11.59
CA ALA A 141 10.70 -11.53 -11.48
C ALA A 141 12.18 -11.57 -11.08
N PRO A 142 12.60 -12.50 -10.19
CA PRO A 142 13.98 -12.58 -9.71
C PRO A 142 14.89 -13.21 -10.78
N LEU A 143 15.28 -12.42 -11.79
CA LEU A 143 16.19 -12.86 -12.86
C LEU A 143 17.61 -13.08 -12.36
N VAL A 144 18.02 -12.31 -11.35
CA VAL A 144 19.32 -12.39 -10.69
C VAL A 144 19.09 -12.36 -9.18
N LEU A 145 19.91 -13.09 -8.43
CA LEU A 145 19.87 -13.10 -6.97
C LEU A 145 21.18 -12.53 -6.41
N THR A 146 21.06 -11.52 -5.55
CA THR A 146 22.16 -10.94 -4.79
C THR A 146 22.26 -11.65 -3.44
N ALA A 147 23.26 -12.51 -3.30
CA ALA A 147 23.45 -13.31 -2.09
C ALA A 147 24.08 -12.51 -0.93
N ARG A 148 24.97 -11.56 -1.26
CA ARG A 148 25.69 -10.74 -0.27
C ARG A 148 25.38 -9.27 -0.51
N LEU A 149 24.98 -8.58 0.55
CA LEU A 149 24.77 -7.14 0.50
C LEU A 149 26.12 -6.41 0.58
N ILE A 150 26.42 -5.61 -0.43
CA ILE A 150 27.60 -4.74 -0.49
C ILE A 150 27.09 -3.29 -0.37
N PRO A 151 27.33 -2.59 0.75
CA PRO A 151 26.78 -1.25 0.97
C PRO A 151 27.19 -0.23 -0.09
N SER A 152 28.37 -0.36 -0.70
CA SER A 152 28.79 0.56 -1.77
C SER A 152 28.00 0.40 -3.09
N GLU A 153 27.26 -0.69 -3.26
CA GLU A 153 26.46 -0.97 -4.47
C GLU A 153 24.98 -0.63 -4.30
N VAL A 154 24.55 -0.27 -3.09
CA VAL A 154 23.16 0.10 -2.83
C VAL A 154 22.91 1.58 -3.15
N ASP A 155 21.64 1.95 -3.17
CA ASP A 155 21.19 3.32 -3.41
C ASP A 155 21.73 4.32 -2.36
N ASP A 156 22.00 5.55 -2.79
CA ASP A 156 22.67 6.56 -1.98
C ASP A 156 21.78 7.22 -0.91
N LEU A 157 20.45 7.03 -1.00
CA LEU A 157 19.52 7.46 0.04
C LEU A 157 19.82 6.80 1.39
N ALA A 158 20.20 5.52 1.41
CA ALA A 158 20.59 4.84 2.65
C ALA A 158 21.84 5.47 3.30
N PHE A 159 22.70 6.10 2.52
CA PHE A 159 23.92 6.73 3.05
C PHE A 159 23.63 8.00 3.85
N ARG A 160 22.41 8.55 3.74
CA ARG A 160 21.98 9.79 4.41
C ARG A 160 21.35 9.56 5.79
N PHE A 161 21.33 8.33 6.28
CA PHE A 161 20.89 8.06 7.65
C PHE A 161 21.89 8.57 8.68
N ASP A 162 21.40 9.34 9.66
CA ASP A 162 22.15 9.72 10.85
C ASP A 162 22.35 8.51 11.76
N VAL A 163 23.59 8.20 12.13
CA VAL A 163 23.93 7.00 12.92
C VAL A 163 24.54 7.35 14.29
N SER A 164 24.25 8.56 14.76
CA SER A 164 24.75 9.07 16.05
C SER A 164 23.86 8.65 17.21
N TRP A 165 24.48 8.24 18.32
CA TRP A 165 23.78 7.94 19.58
C TRP A 165 23.11 9.18 20.21
N GLN A 166 23.73 10.34 20.03
CA GLN A 166 23.23 11.62 20.51
C GLN A 166 23.65 12.70 19.50
N TYR A 167 22.75 13.61 19.19
CA TYR A 167 23.09 14.75 18.34
C TYR A 167 23.96 15.76 19.10
N PRO A 168 24.96 16.37 18.44
CA PRO A 168 25.82 17.36 19.08
C PRO A 168 25.05 18.65 19.36
N LEU A 169 25.40 19.35 20.45
CA LEU A 169 24.80 20.64 20.82
C LEU A 169 24.85 21.69 19.69
N LYS A 170 25.90 21.63 18.86
CA LYS A 170 26.08 22.49 17.70
C LYS A 170 24.92 22.37 16.69
N LEU A 171 24.36 21.18 16.50
CA LEU A 171 23.24 20.96 15.59
C LEU A 171 22.00 21.73 16.05
N TYR A 172 21.67 21.65 17.34
CA TYR A 172 20.52 22.35 17.92
C TYR A 172 20.67 23.88 17.84
N ARG A 173 21.88 24.41 18.09
CA ARG A 173 22.16 25.85 17.95
C ARG A 173 22.06 26.31 16.49
N ALA A 174 22.59 25.52 15.57
CA ALA A 174 22.51 25.83 14.14
C ALA A 174 21.06 25.81 13.62
N ALA A 175 20.25 24.87 14.09
CA ALA A 175 18.83 24.80 13.76
C ALA A 175 18.06 26.03 14.27
N ALA A 176 18.39 26.53 15.46
CA ALA A 176 17.78 27.77 16.00
C ALA A 176 18.12 29.03 15.17
N GLU A 177 19.24 29.00 14.44
CA GLU A 177 19.67 30.07 13.53
C GLU A 177 19.22 29.83 12.07
N TYR A 178 18.39 28.81 11.80
CA TYR A 178 17.93 28.44 10.45
C TYR A 178 19.08 28.21 9.44
N ARG A 179 20.21 27.72 9.93
CA ARG A 179 21.35 27.36 9.07
C ARG A 179 21.04 26.17 8.19
N LEU A 180 21.80 26.04 7.11
CA LEU A 180 21.61 24.97 6.15
C LEU A 180 22.06 23.61 6.73
N PRO A 181 21.39 22.49 6.40
CA PRO A 181 21.67 21.18 6.99
C PRO A 181 23.12 20.70 6.85
N TRP A 182 23.80 21.06 5.76
CA TRP A 182 25.19 20.67 5.48
C TRP A 182 26.25 21.47 6.25
N GLU A 183 25.86 22.52 6.99
CA GLU A 183 26.79 23.33 7.79
C GLU A 183 27.26 22.62 9.07
N VAL A 184 26.46 21.68 9.58
CA VAL A 184 26.80 20.86 10.75
C VAL A 184 26.92 19.41 10.31
N LYS A 185 28.15 18.89 10.38
CA LYS A 185 28.41 17.48 10.10
C LYS A 185 27.96 16.61 11.26
N VAL A 186 27.01 15.73 10.99
CA VAL A 186 26.61 14.61 11.85
C VAL A 186 27.14 13.33 11.17
N PRO A 187 27.67 12.35 11.93
CA PRO A 187 28.03 11.05 11.38
C PRO A 187 26.89 10.39 10.60
N LEU A 188 27.13 10.16 9.32
CA LEU A 188 26.20 9.50 8.41
C LEU A 188 26.60 8.04 8.18
N MET A 189 25.64 7.19 7.80
CA MET A 189 25.91 5.80 7.39
C MET A 189 26.94 5.76 6.24
N GLY A 190 26.85 6.71 5.29
CA GLY A 190 27.77 6.82 4.16
C GLY A 190 29.24 7.06 4.53
N ASP A 191 29.51 7.66 5.69
CA ASP A 191 30.88 7.96 6.14
C ASP A 191 31.66 6.68 6.49
N TYR A 192 30.97 5.57 6.73
CA TYR A 192 31.56 4.28 7.11
C TYR A 192 31.74 3.32 5.93
N LEU A 193 31.37 3.70 4.71
CA LEU A 193 31.51 2.85 3.53
C LEU A 193 32.96 2.43 3.29
N GLY A 194 33.17 1.15 2.96
CA GLY A 194 34.51 0.58 2.76
C GLY A 194 35.29 0.31 4.05
N THR A 195 34.73 0.63 5.22
CA THR A 195 35.29 0.27 6.53
C THR A 195 34.59 -0.97 7.11
N GLU A 196 35.15 -1.58 8.15
CA GLU A 196 34.50 -2.70 8.86
C GLU A 196 33.15 -2.32 9.49
N ARG A 197 32.96 -1.02 9.83
CA ARG A 197 31.73 -0.49 10.45
C ARG A 197 30.58 -0.29 9.46
N GLN A 198 30.75 -0.61 8.19
CA GLN A 198 29.67 -0.47 7.18
C GLN A 198 28.47 -1.41 7.40
N TYR A 199 28.58 -2.38 8.30
CA TYR A 199 27.54 -3.36 8.58
C TYR A 199 26.98 -3.30 9.99
N GLU A 200 27.69 -2.66 10.92
CA GLU A 200 27.36 -2.68 12.36
C GLU A 200 28.02 -1.52 13.12
N GLY A 201 27.47 -1.19 14.28
CA GLY A 201 27.85 -0.06 15.11
C GLY A 201 27.01 1.21 14.88
N TYR A 202 25.81 1.08 14.30
CA TYR A 202 24.93 2.22 14.07
C TYR A 202 24.20 2.64 15.35
N GLY A 203 24.32 3.92 15.70
CA GLY A 203 23.62 4.52 16.83
C GLY A 203 22.21 4.99 16.48
N TYR A 204 21.39 5.15 17.50
CA TYR A 204 20.06 5.75 17.42
C TYR A 204 19.84 6.66 18.63
N THR A 205 18.93 7.63 18.51
CA THR A 205 18.74 8.68 19.54
C THR A 205 17.59 8.42 20.49
N HIS A 206 16.50 7.79 20.03
CA HIS A 206 15.28 7.59 20.82
C HIS A 206 15.06 6.11 21.08
N LEU A 207 14.85 5.76 22.36
CA LEU A 207 14.50 4.41 22.78
C LEU A 207 12.99 4.19 22.64
N LEU A 208 12.63 3.00 22.19
CA LEU A 208 11.26 2.51 22.16
C LEU A 208 11.14 1.31 23.11
N SER A 209 10.02 1.19 23.82
CA SER A 209 9.75 0.02 24.66
C SER A 209 9.38 -1.23 23.85
N GLY A 210 9.02 -1.07 22.57
CA GLY A 210 8.73 -2.17 21.66
C GLY A 210 8.29 -1.69 20.28
N ILE A 211 8.63 -2.47 19.26
CA ILE A 211 8.25 -2.20 17.86
C ILE A 211 6.75 -2.43 17.57
N ASN A 212 6.07 -3.18 18.44
CA ASN A 212 4.65 -3.53 18.32
C ASN A 212 3.73 -2.54 19.06
N ILE A 213 4.27 -1.43 19.56
CA ILE A 213 3.50 -0.47 20.35
C ILE A 213 2.73 0.43 19.40
N GLY A 214 1.40 0.38 19.48
CA GLY A 214 0.51 1.26 18.73
C GLY A 214 -0.61 0.51 18.02
N LEU A 215 -1.18 1.17 17.00
CA LEU A 215 -2.24 0.60 16.17
C LEU A 215 -1.61 -0.25 15.06
N ASN A 216 -1.82 -1.57 15.13
CA ASN A 216 -1.25 -2.52 14.18
C ASN A 216 -1.94 -2.52 12.81
N SER A 217 -3.18 -2.02 12.72
CA SER A 217 -3.94 -1.92 11.47
C SER A 217 -4.71 -0.62 11.42
N SER A 218 -4.73 0.00 10.24
CA SER A 218 -5.43 1.26 10.03
C SER A 218 -6.94 1.06 10.05
N ALA A 219 -7.65 1.96 10.74
CA ALA A 219 -9.12 2.02 10.71
C ALA A 219 -9.67 2.23 9.27
N TYR A 220 -8.84 2.74 8.35
CA TYR A 220 -9.24 2.87 6.95
C TYR A 220 -9.57 1.53 6.29
N LYS A 221 -8.91 0.44 6.72
CA LYS A 221 -9.18 -0.91 6.20
C LYS A 221 -10.45 -1.53 6.81
N THR A 222 -10.80 -1.16 8.04
CA THR A 222 -11.98 -1.73 8.73
C THR A 222 -13.30 -1.09 8.28
N LEU A 223 -13.28 0.15 7.82
CA LEU A 223 -14.48 0.87 7.36
C LEU A 223 -14.92 0.40 5.96
N PRO A 224 -16.10 -0.24 5.80
CA PRO A 224 -16.55 -0.76 4.51
C PRO A 224 -16.96 0.33 3.51
N SER A 225 -17.66 1.36 3.98
CA SER A 225 -18.27 2.36 3.10
C SER A 225 -17.42 3.63 2.97
N MET A 226 -17.46 4.25 1.78
CA MET A 226 -16.79 5.53 1.55
C MET A 226 -17.36 6.64 2.44
N GLU A 227 -18.67 6.60 2.68
CA GLU A 227 -19.33 7.56 3.55
C GLU A 227 -18.79 7.49 4.99
N GLU A 228 -18.63 6.29 5.54
CA GLU A 228 -18.00 6.10 6.85
C GLU A 228 -16.54 6.58 6.87
N LYS A 229 -15.77 6.31 5.81
CA LYS A 229 -14.39 6.80 5.68
C LYS A 229 -14.34 8.33 5.68
N LEU A 230 -15.26 8.97 4.95
CA LEU A 230 -15.37 10.43 4.92
C LEU A 230 -15.77 10.98 6.30
N LYS A 231 -16.78 10.39 6.95
CA LYS A 231 -17.20 10.77 8.30
C LYS A 231 -16.05 10.64 9.30
N GLY A 232 -15.28 9.54 9.23
CA GLY A 232 -14.10 9.32 10.05
C GLY A 232 -13.01 10.37 9.81
N GLN A 233 -12.69 10.66 8.54
CA GLN A 233 -11.75 11.70 8.17
C GLN A 233 -12.17 13.07 8.73
N MET A 234 -13.44 13.45 8.55
CA MET A 234 -13.96 14.73 9.03
C MET A 234 -14.02 14.80 10.57
N ALA A 235 -14.37 13.70 11.25
CA ALA A 235 -14.36 13.64 12.71
C ALA A 235 -12.96 13.84 13.29
N ILE A 236 -11.90 13.41 12.57
CA ILE A 236 -10.52 13.72 12.94
C ILE A 236 -10.22 15.20 12.69
N ALA A 237 -10.62 15.74 11.53
CA ALA A 237 -10.43 17.16 11.21
C ALA A 237 -11.11 18.10 12.23
N GLU A 238 -12.27 17.73 12.77
CA GLU A 238 -12.96 18.48 13.82
C GLU A 238 -12.21 18.47 15.17
N LYS A 239 -11.45 17.40 15.45
CA LYS A 239 -10.72 17.23 16.72
C LYS A 239 -9.31 17.83 16.67
N VAL A 240 -8.71 17.94 15.49
CA VAL A 240 -7.30 18.35 15.33
C VAL A 240 -7.20 19.86 15.14
N ARG A 241 -6.59 20.56 16.11
CA ARG A 241 -6.39 22.02 16.07
C ARG A 241 -5.62 22.54 14.85
N ALA A 242 -4.68 21.74 14.33
CA ALA A 242 -3.84 22.14 13.19
C ALA A 242 -4.56 22.06 11.84
N VAL A 243 -5.78 21.53 11.78
CA VAL A 243 -6.50 21.24 10.53
C VAL A 243 -7.70 22.16 10.40
N ASP A 244 -7.77 22.91 9.30
CA ASP A 244 -8.97 23.65 8.93
C ASP A 244 -9.99 22.72 8.28
N GLN A 245 -11.13 22.56 8.94
CA GLN A 245 -12.21 21.67 8.51
C GLN A 245 -12.85 22.12 7.19
N ALA A 246 -13.00 23.43 7.00
CA ALA A 246 -13.60 23.98 5.78
C ALA A 246 -12.69 23.75 4.58
N GLU A 247 -11.38 23.88 4.77
CA GLU A 247 -10.39 23.62 3.74
C GLU A 247 -10.31 22.13 3.37
N VAL A 248 -10.35 21.22 4.36
CA VAL A 248 -10.41 19.78 4.09
C VAL A 248 -11.68 19.42 3.31
N ALA A 249 -12.84 19.94 3.72
CA ALA A 249 -14.10 19.71 3.01
C ALA A 249 -14.02 20.22 1.56
N ARG A 250 -13.47 21.42 1.36
CA ARG A 250 -13.26 22.02 0.03
C ARG A 250 -12.37 21.12 -0.85
N LEU A 251 -11.24 20.65 -0.32
CA LEU A 251 -10.31 19.80 -1.05
C LEU A 251 -10.93 18.46 -1.45
N VAL A 252 -11.68 17.82 -0.55
CA VAL A 252 -12.39 16.56 -0.84
C VAL A 252 -13.40 16.76 -1.98
N ILE A 253 -14.22 17.80 -1.91
CA ILE A 253 -15.24 18.09 -2.92
C ILE A 253 -14.60 18.41 -4.27
N GLU A 254 -13.62 19.31 -4.32
CA GLU A 254 -13.02 19.78 -5.57
C GLU A 254 -12.11 18.75 -6.23
N LYS A 255 -11.28 18.04 -5.45
CA LYS A 255 -10.27 17.14 -6.02
C LYS A 255 -10.81 15.74 -6.29
N HIS A 256 -11.79 15.29 -5.52
CA HIS A 256 -12.34 13.94 -5.66
C HIS A 256 -13.77 13.96 -6.21
N PHE A 257 -14.74 14.48 -5.46
CA PHE A 257 -16.15 14.26 -5.77
C PHE A 257 -16.60 14.95 -7.06
N ILE A 258 -16.37 16.26 -7.21
CA ILE A 258 -16.81 17.01 -8.41
C ILE A 258 -16.14 16.47 -9.67
N LYS A 259 -14.84 16.12 -9.59
CA LYS A 259 -14.11 15.55 -10.73
C LYS A 259 -14.69 14.21 -11.17
N ASP A 260 -15.02 13.34 -10.20
CA ASP A 260 -15.59 12.03 -10.50
C ASP A 260 -17.01 12.15 -11.06
N ILE A 261 -17.87 12.95 -10.44
CA ILE A 261 -19.26 13.17 -10.91
C ILE A 261 -19.27 13.72 -12.34
N LYS A 262 -18.55 14.83 -12.59
CA LYS A 262 -18.49 15.45 -13.93
C LYS A 262 -17.83 14.53 -14.95
N GLY A 263 -16.78 13.80 -14.55
CA GLY A 263 -16.08 12.84 -15.39
C GLY A 263 -16.98 11.69 -15.83
N ASN A 264 -17.71 11.10 -14.89
CA ASN A 264 -18.64 9.99 -15.15
C ASN A 264 -19.86 10.47 -15.93
N LEU A 265 -20.41 11.65 -15.63
CA LEU A 265 -21.53 12.24 -16.39
C LEU A 265 -21.15 12.49 -17.85
N ARG A 266 -19.98 13.11 -18.11
CA ARG A 266 -19.48 13.31 -19.48
C ARG A 266 -19.28 11.98 -20.20
N LYS A 267 -18.70 10.98 -19.53
CA LYS A 267 -18.47 9.65 -20.13
C LYS A 267 -19.79 8.92 -20.38
N PHE A 268 -20.81 9.11 -19.55
CA PHE A 268 -22.12 8.48 -19.69
C PHE A 268 -22.80 8.84 -21.02
N SER A 269 -22.74 10.10 -21.44
CA SER A 269 -23.33 10.57 -22.71
C SER A 269 -22.62 10.01 -23.96
N VAL A 270 -21.35 9.60 -23.83
CA VAL A 270 -20.53 9.07 -24.95
C VAL A 270 -20.17 7.60 -24.81
N GLN A 271 -20.81 6.90 -23.87
CA GLN A 271 -20.42 5.55 -23.49
C GLN A 271 -20.71 4.50 -24.56
N GLN A 272 -20.13 3.31 -24.36
CA GLN A 272 -20.42 2.13 -25.16
C GLN A 272 -21.37 1.19 -24.41
N PHE A 273 -21.94 0.24 -25.14
CA PHE A 273 -22.80 -0.81 -24.61
C PHE A 273 -22.05 -2.14 -24.66
N ARG A 274 -22.12 -2.93 -23.59
CA ARG A 274 -21.46 -4.25 -23.52
C ARG A 274 -22.51 -5.34 -23.43
N CYS A 275 -22.34 -6.40 -24.20
CA CYS A 275 -23.13 -7.62 -24.02
C CYS A 275 -22.63 -8.42 -22.80
N VAL A 276 -23.54 -8.86 -21.93
CA VAL A 276 -23.19 -9.63 -20.73
C VAL A 276 -22.57 -10.99 -21.08
N ASN A 277 -23.05 -11.66 -22.13
CA ASN A 277 -22.64 -13.03 -22.44
C ASN A 277 -21.33 -13.09 -23.24
N CYS A 278 -21.18 -12.25 -24.27
CA CYS A 278 -20.03 -12.31 -25.19
C CYS A 278 -19.02 -11.17 -25.02
N ASN A 279 -19.24 -10.23 -24.11
CA ASN A 279 -18.40 -9.05 -23.87
C ASN A 279 -18.16 -8.13 -25.09
N ARG A 280 -18.88 -8.34 -26.20
CA ARG A 280 -18.79 -7.48 -27.38
C ARG A 280 -19.27 -6.07 -27.02
N LYS A 281 -18.49 -5.08 -27.45
CA LYS A 281 -18.77 -3.66 -27.23
C LYS A 281 -19.39 -3.04 -28.47
N PHE A 282 -20.46 -2.28 -28.27
CA PHE A 282 -21.19 -1.58 -29.31
C PHE A 282 -21.14 -0.08 -29.04
N ARG A 283 -20.83 0.71 -30.06
CA ARG A 283 -20.89 2.18 -29.96
C ARG A 283 -22.34 2.68 -29.84
N ARG A 284 -23.29 1.98 -30.46
CA ARG A 284 -24.73 2.26 -30.41
C ARG A 284 -25.47 0.94 -30.20
N PRO A 285 -26.59 0.92 -29.45
CA PRO A 285 -27.40 -0.28 -29.34
C PRO A 285 -27.95 -0.65 -30.73
N PRO A 286 -27.88 -1.93 -31.14
CA PRO A 286 -28.63 -2.41 -32.29
C PRO A 286 -30.13 -2.14 -32.10
N LEU A 287 -30.85 -1.85 -33.18
CA LEU A 287 -32.30 -1.56 -33.10
C LEU A 287 -33.12 -2.73 -32.55
N ILE A 288 -32.60 -3.95 -32.67
CA ILE A 288 -33.19 -5.18 -32.09
C ILE A 288 -33.15 -5.15 -30.55
N GLY A 289 -32.33 -4.28 -29.94
CA GLY A 289 -32.18 -4.16 -28.48
C GLY A 289 -31.39 -5.30 -27.82
N ARG A 290 -30.89 -6.26 -28.61
CA ARG A 290 -30.12 -7.42 -28.16
C ARG A 290 -28.80 -7.53 -28.93
N CYS A 291 -27.87 -8.33 -28.42
CA CYS A 291 -26.61 -8.60 -29.10
C CYS A 291 -26.83 -9.40 -30.39
N ASP A 292 -26.32 -8.88 -31.50
CA ASP A 292 -26.36 -9.52 -32.82
C ASP A 292 -25.72 -10.93 -32.89
N LYS A 293 -24.76 -11.21 -32.02
CA LYS A 293 -23.99 -12.47 -32.01
C LYS A 293 -24.59 -13.56 -31.12
N CYS A 294 -25.09 -13.22 -29.94
CA CYS A 294 -25.42 -14.20 -28.90
C CYS A 294 -26.77 -13.93 -28.20
N ASP A 295 -27.58 -13.03 -28.77
CA ASP A 295 -28.88 -12.59 -28.25
C ASP A 295 -28.88 -12.09 -26.78
N GLY A 296 -27.69 -11.85 -26.23
CA GLY A 296 -27.51 -11.46 -24.84
C GLY A 296 -27.90 -10.01 -24.60
N LYS A 297 -28.34 -9.71 -23.36
CA LYS A 297 -28.70 -8.36 -22.93
C LYS A 297 -27.51 -7.40 -23.04
N LEU A 298 -27.78 -6.21 -23.57
CA LEU A 298 -26.84 -5.11 -23.61
C LEU A 298 -27.00 -4.27 -22.35
N ILE A 299 -25.88 -3.96 -21.70
CA ILE A 299 -25.83 -3.11 -20.52
C ILE A 299 -24.97 -1.87 -20.78
N PHE A 300 -25.30 -0.79 -20.08
CA PHE A 300 -24.45 0.39 -20.01
C PHE A 300 -23.11 0.04 -19.37
N THR A 301 -22.04 0.66 -19.87
CA THR A 301 -20.72 0.54 -19.20
C THR A 301 -20.62 1.41 -17.95
N ILE A 302 -21.38 2.50 -17.88
CA ILE A 302 -21.45 3.40 -16.74
C ILE A 302 -22.90 3.46 -16.29
N SER A 303 -23.15 3.11 -15.03
CA SER A 303 -24.50 3.11 -14.45
C SER A 303 -24.85 4.47 -13.85
N HIS A 304 -26.15 4.78 -13.78
CA HIS A 304 -26.65 5.97 -13.09
C HIS A 304 -26.11 6.08 -11.65
N GLY A 305 -26.16 4.98 -10.90
CA GLY A 305 -25.69 4.95 -9.51
C GLY A 305 -24.21 5.32 -9.35
N SER A 306 -23.36 5.06 -10.35
CA SER A 306 -21.95 5.46 -10.30
C SER A 306 -21.73 6.97 -10.36
N ILE A 307 -22.66 7.71 -10.96
CA ILE A 307 -22.60 9.18 -11.10
C ILE A 307 -23.16 9.84 -9.84
N VAL A 308 -24.28 9.35 -9.32
CA VAL A 308 -24.99 9.95 -8.17
C VAL A 308 -24.32 9.62 -6.83
N LYS A 309 -23.51 8.56 -6.76
CA LYS A 309 -22.86 8.05 -5.54
C LYS A 309 -22.26 9.14 -4.64
N TYR A 310 -21.64 10.17 -5.22
CA TYR A 310 -20.93 11.22 -4.49
C TYR A 310 -21.69 12.55 -4.41
N LEU A 311 -22.82 12.69 -5.10
CA LEU A 311 -23.53 13.97 -5.23
C LEU A 311 -24.12 14.42 -3.89
N GLU A 312 -24.92 13.57 -3.25
CA GLU A 312 -25.53 13.87 -1.95
C GLU A 312 -24.47 14.06 -0.83
N PRO A 313 -23.45 13.17 -0.68
CA PRO A 313 -22.37 13.41 0.26
C PRO A 313 -21.64 14.75 0.04
N ALA A 314 -21.40 15.14 -1.22
CA ALA A 314 -20.72 16.41 -1.53
C ALA A 314 -21.55 17.62 -1.12
N ILE A 315 -22.86 17.61 -1.37
CA ILE A 315 -23.78 18.69 -0.99
C ILE A 315 -23.90 18.78 0.53
N SER A 316 -24.07 17.64 1.21
CA SER A 316 -24.11 17.57 2.67
C SER A 316 -22.85 18.18 3.30
N LEU A 317 -21.67 17.83 2.76
CA LEU A 317 -20.40 18.36 3.22
C LEU A 317 -20.26 19.88 2.97
N ALA A 318 -20.67 20.36 1.79
CA ALA A 318 -20.64 21.77 1.43
C ALA A 318 -21.55 22.63 2.33
N ASN A 319 -22.69 22.07 2.74
CA ASN A 319 -23.63 22.73 3.62
C ASN A 319 -23.10 22.79 5.05
N LYS A 320 -22.62 21.66 5.59
CA LYS A 320 -22.13 21.55 6.97
C LYS A 320 -20.92 22.45 7.24
N TYR A 321 -19.95 22.51 6.32
CA TYR A 321 -18.67 23.23 6.56
C TYR A 321 -18.59 24.60 5.89
N HIS A 322 -19.73 25.16 5.46
CA HIS A 322 -19.78 26.53 4.93
C HIS A 322 -18.73 26.87 3.87
N VAL A 323 -18.53 25.94 2.92
CA VAL A 323 -17.58 26.13 1.80
C VAL A 323 -17.99 27.31 0.91
N SER A 324 -17.07 27.75 0.04
CA SER A 324 -17.24 28.95 -0.78
C SER A 324 -18.56 28.94 -1.59
N PRO A 325 -19.21 30.10 -1.77
CA PRO A 325 -20.43 30.20 -2.57
C PRO A 325 -20.29 29.65 -3.99
N TYR A 326 -19.11 29.84 -4.60
CA TYR A 326 -18.78 29.29 -5.91
C TYR A 326 -18.84 27.76 -5.95
N LEU A 327 -18.29 27.10 -4.92
CA LEU A 327 -18.30 25.64 -4.85
C LEU A 327 -19.71 25.08 -4.64
N ARG A 328 -20.51 25.74 -3.80
CA ARG A 328 -21.94 25.42 -3.61
C ARG A 328 -22.72 25.55 -4.91
N GLN A 329 -22.61 26.67 -5.60
CA GLN A 329 -23.24 26.87 -6.91
C GLN A 329 -22.79 25.83 -7.94
N THR A 330 -21.51 25.46 -7.92
CA THR A 330 -20.98 24.43 -8.82
C THR A 330 -21.61 23.07 -8.56
N LEU A 331 -21.81 22.70 -7.29
CA LEU A 331 -22.52 21.47 -6.92
C LEU A 331 -23.98 21.52 -7.34
N ASP A 332 -24.67 22.64 -7.11
CA ASP A 332 -26.07 22.82 -7.50
C ASP A 332 -26.26 22.72 -9.02
N LEU A 333 -25.39 23.36 -9.80
CA LEU A 333 -25.39 23.24 -11.26
C LEU A 333 -25.10 21.80 -11.71
N THR A 334 -24.19 21.12 -11.03
CA THR A 334 -23.89 19.71 -11.33
C THR A 334 -25.08 18.82 -11.02
N ARG A 335 -25.78 19.06 -9.90
CA ARG A 335 -27.01 18.36 -9.55
C ARG A 335 -28.10 18.57 -10.60
N ARG A 336 -28.38 19.81 -10.98
CA ARG A 336 -29.39 20.11 -12.02
C ARG A 336 -29.08 19.40 -13.33
N HIS A 337 -27.82 19.38 -13.76
CA HIS A 337 -27.42 18.68 -14.98
C HIS A 337 -27.62 17.16 -14.86
N VAL A 338 -27.35 16.57 -13.70
CA VAL A 338 -27.66 15.15 -13.46
C VAL A 338 -29.18 14.93 -13.55
N ASP A 339 -29.98 15.75 -12.89
CA ASP A 339 -31.45 15.66 -12.89
C ASP A 339 -32.04 15.85 -14.30
N GLU A 340 -31.47 16.74 -15.12
CA GLU A 340 -31.88 16.96 -16.52
C GLU A 340 -31.60 15.73 -17.40
N VAL A 341 -30.47 15.06 -17.19
CA VAL A 341 -30.06 13.91 -18.02
C VAL A 341 -30.82 12.64 -17.65
N PHE A 342 -31.06 12.41 -16.36
CA PHE A 342 -31.67 11.18 -15.86
C PHE A 342 -33.17 11.32 -15.57
N GLY A 343 -33.68 12.55 -15.54
CA GLY A 343 -34.97 12.88 -14.96
C GLY A 343 -34.89 12.95 -13.44
N GLN A 344 -35.76 13.74 -12.83
CA GLN A 344 -36.01 13.61 -11.39
C GLN A 344 -36.66 12.26 -11.12
N ASP A 345 -36.36 11.66 -9.97
CA ASP A 345 -37.10 10.49 -9.50
C ASP A 345 -38.60 10.82 -9.60
N LYS A 346 -39.39 9.94 -10.21
CA LYS A 346 -40.85 10.12 -10.30
C LYS A 346 -41.34 10.47 -8.91
N GLU A 347 -41.99 11.62 -8.76
CA GLU A 347 -42.60 12.04 -7.51
C GLU A 347 -43.37 10.84 -6.94
N LYS A 348 -42.86 10.24 -5.86
CA LYS A 348 -43.63 9.25 -5.12
C LYS A 348 -44.76 10.04 -4.51
N GLN A 349 -45.97 9.86 -5.04
CA GLN A 349 -47.19 10.38 -4.44
C GLN A 349 -47.24 9.91 -2.98
N THR A 350 -46.88 10.81 -2.07
CA THR A 350 -46.97 10.59 -0.64
C THR A 350 -48.34 11.08 -0.21
N GLY A 351 -49.05 10.27 0.57
CA GLY A 351 -50.34 10.68 1.12
C GLY A 351 -50.16 11.86 2.07
N LEU A 352 -51.14 12.76 2.13
CA LEU A 352 -51.16 13.92 3.04
C LEU A 352 -50.85 13.56 4.51
N GLY A 353 -51.15 12.33 4.94
CA GLY A 353 -50.83 11.83 6.28
C GLY A 353 -49.33 11.69 6.60
N ALA A 354 -48.44 11.69 5.60
CA ALA A 354 -46.99 11.69 5.84
C ALA A 354 -46.44 13.08 6.24
N TRP A 355 -47.21 14.14 6.03
CA TRP A 355 -46.83 15.52 6.37
C TRP A 355 -47.49 16.04 7.66
N PHE A 356 -48.50 15.35 8.17
CA PHE A 356 -49.27 15.71 9.37
C PHE A 356 -49.19 14.63 10.48
N GLY A 357 -48.07 13.91 10.56
CA GLY A 357 -47.77 12.93 11.61
C GLY A 357 -46.74 13.45 12.60
#